data_AF-A0A561CD79-F1
#
_entry.id   AF-A0A561CD79-F1
#
_cell.length_a   1.000
_cell.length_b   1.000
_cell.length_c   1.000
_cell.angle_alpha   90.00
_cell.angle_beta   90.00
_cell.angle_gamma   90.00
#
_symmetry.space_group_name_H-M   'P 1'
#
loop_
_entity.id
_entity.type
_entity.pdbx_description
1 polymer ?
#
loop_
_entity_poly.entity_id
_entity_poly.type
_entity_poly.pdbx_seq_one_letter_code
_entity_poly.pdbx_strand_id
1 'polypeptide(L)' 'MPELPEMENYKNLLKDKIANQVVSDVQINREKSININPDLFKKTVQYQQIVDIKRRGKHLLLPAEK' A
#
# COMPACT_ATOMS: atom_id res chain seq x y z
N MET A 1 -13.07 -10.79 0.14
CA MET A 1 -11.74 -10.80 -0.51
C MET A 1 -12.00 -10.94 -1.99
N PRO A 2 -11.52 -10.01 -2.84
CA PRO A 2 -11.73 -10.09 -4.27
C PRO A 2 -11.05 -11.33 -4.86
N GLU A 3 -11.56 -11.82 -5.99
CA GLU A 3 -11.00 -12.93 -6.74
C GLU A 3 -9.71 -12.52 -7.47
N LEU A 4 -8.96 -13.52 -7.97
CA LEU A 4 -7.71 -13.29 -8.72
C LEU A 4 -7.84 -12.27 -9.88
N PRO A 5 -8.86 -12.34 -10.76
CA PRO A 5 -9.01 -11.34 -11.83
C PRO A 5 -9.28 -9.93 -11.30
N GLU A 6 -10.02 -9.78 -10.21
CA GLU A 6 -10.31 -8.48 -9.60
C GLU A 6 -9.04 -7.86 -9.02
N MET A 7 -8.20 -8.66 -8.36
CA MET A 7 -6.91 -8.20 -7.81
C MET A 7 -5.95 -7.68 -8.89
N GLU A 8 -5.98 -8.27 -10.08
CA GLU A 8 -5.19 -7.80 -11.22
C GLU A 8 -5.69 -6.43 -11.71
N ASN A 9 -7.02 -6.24 -11.75
CA ASN A 9 -7.62 -4.95 -12.09
C ASN A 9 -7.26 -3.87 -11.06
N TYR A 10 -7.36 -4.18 -9.76
CA TYR A 10 -6.95 -3.25 -8.70
C TYR A 10 -5.48 -2.87 -8.81
N LYS A 11 -4.58 -3.81 -9.09
CA LYS A 11 -3.16 -3.53 -9.28
C LYS A 11 -2.95 -2.49 -10.40
N ASN A 12 -3.58 -2.67 -11.55
CA ASN A 12 -3.43 -1.76 -12.69
C ASN A 12 -4.01 -0.36 -12.39
N LEU A 13 -5.21 -0.30 -11.82
CA LEU A 13 -5.87 0.96 -11.47
C LEU A 13 -5.11 1.74 -10.40
N LEU A 14 -4.58 1.05 -9.38
CA LEU A 14 -3.77 1.69 -8.36
C LEU A 14 -2.43 2.14 -8.95
N LYS A 15 -1.80 1.33 -9.82
CA LYS A 15 -0.51 1.69 -10.41
C LYS A 15 -0.61 2.99 -11.20
N ASP A 16 -1.64 3.13 -12.01
CA ASP A 16 -1.89 4.35 -12.77
C ASP A 16 -2.12 5.56 -11.84
N LYS A 17 -2.87 5.36 -10.75
CA LYS A 17 -3.25 6.47 -9.86
C LYS A 17 -2.15 6.89 -8.90
N ILE A 18 -1.42 5.98 -8.27
CA ILE A 18 -0.56 6.28 -7.11
C ILE A 18 0.90 5.85 -7.27
N ALA A 19 1.31 5.25 -8.39
CA ALA A 19 2.73 5.00 -8.61
C ALA A 19 3.51 6.33 -8.71
N ASN A 20 4.72 6.35 -8.16
CA ASN A 20 5.60 7.51 -8.05
C ASN A 20 5.05 8.67 -7.20
N GLN A 21 4.02 8.44 -6.40
CA GLN A 21 3.54 9.43 -5.43
C GLN A 21 4.19 9.24 -4.06
N VAL A 22 4.40 10.35 -3.35
CA VAL A 22 4.92 10.39 -1.98
C VAL A 22 3.77 10.39 -0.98
N VAL A 23 3.87 9.54 0.05
CA VAL A 23 2.88 9.48 1.13
C VAL A 23 3.00 10.71 2.02
N SER A 24 2.03 11.61 1.97
CA SER A 24 2.05 12.83 2.78
C SER A 24 1.63 12.60 4.24
N ASP A 25 0.59 11.77 4.43
CA ASP A 25 0.03 11.46 5.74
C ASP A 25 -0.52 10.02 5.78
N VAL A 26 -0.59 9.45 6.98
CA VAL A 26 -1.06 8.07 7.22
C VAL A 26 -2.07 8.05 8.36
N GLN A 27 -3.33 7.76 8.03
CA GLN A 27 -4.41 7.57 8.99
C GLN A 27 -4.73 6.09 9.18
N ILE A 28 -4.65 5.60 10.43
CA ILE A 28 -4.97 4.21 10.80
C ILE A 28 -6.26 4.23 11.61
N ASN A 29 -7.37 3.83 10.99
CA ASN A 29 -8.68 3.81 11.65
C ASN A 29 -8.92 2.53 12.48
N ARG A 30 -8.17 1.46 12.20
CA ARG A 30 -8.30 0.17 12.88
C ARG A 30 -6.94 -0.44 13.15
N GLU A 31 -6.51 -0.38 14.41
CA GLU A 31 -5.20 -0.86 14.84
C GLU A 31 -5.03 -2.38 14.66
N LYS A 32 -6.12 -3.16 14.79
CA LYS A 32 -6.10 -4.61 14.56
C LYS A 32 -5.86 -5.03 13.10
N SER A 33 -5.81 -4.09 12.16
CA SER A 33 -5.54 -4.35 10.75
C SER A 33 -4.04 -4.33 10.41
N ILE A 34 -3.20 -3.88 11.34
CA ILE A 34 -1.74 -3.88 11.18
C ILE A 34 -1.11 -4.85 12.16
N ASN A 35 0.01 -5.45 11.77
CA ASN A 35 0.73 -6.44 12.57
C ASN A 35 1.82 -5.82 13.46
N ILE A 36 2.01 -4.50 13.37
CA ILE A 36 3.02 -3.75 14.12
C ILE A 36 2.36 -2.56 14.83
N ASN A 37 3.12 -1.86 15.68
CA ASN A 37 2.61 -0.68 16.36
C ASN A 37 2.20 0.44 15.36
N PRO A 38 1.01 1.07 15.51
CA PRO A 38 0.52 2.11 14.60
C PRO A 38 1.47 3.29 14.40
N ASP A 39 2.05 3.82 15.48
CA ASP A 39 2.98 4.95 15.42
C ASP A 39 4.25 4.60 14.66
N LEU A 40 4.73 3.38 14.86
CA LEU A 40 5.91 2.87 14.19
C LEU A 40 5.65 2.72 12.69
N PHE A 41 4.49 2.16 12.32
CA PHE A 41 4.04 2.08 10.93
C PHE A 41 3.94 3.46 10.28
N LYS A 42 3.31 4.44 10.95
CA LYS A 42 3.19 5.81 10.44
C LYS A 42 4.56 6.42 10.19
N LYS A 43 5.47 6.38 11.17
CA LYS A 43 6.83 6.94 11.02
C LYS A 43 7.63 6.27 9.91
N THR A 44 7.42 4.98 9.69
CA THR A 44 8.08 4.28 8.59
C THR A 44 7.51 4.75 7.26
N VAL A 45 6.18 4.69 7.07
CA VAL A 45 5.53 4.89 5.76
C VAL A 45 5.42 6.37 5.36
N GLN A 46 5.33 7.29 6.33
CA GLN A 46 5.22 8.71 6.05
C GLN A 46 6.46 9.21 5.28
N TYR A 47 6.21 10.02 4.26
CA TYR A 47 7.21 10.58 3.35
C TYR A 47 7.97 9.55 2.49
N GLN A 48 7.55 8.29 2.45
CA GLN A 48 8.08 7.35 1.46
C GLN A 48 7.37 7.53 0.11
N GLN A 49 8.11 7.28 -0.97
CA GLN A 49 7.60 7.24 -2.33
C GLN A 49 7.18 5.81 -2.71
N ILE A 50 5.98 5.67 -3.27
CA ILE A 50 5.51 4.39 -3.81
C ILE A 50 6.14 4.18 -5.18
N VAL A 51 6.97 3.14 -5.33
CA VAL A 51 7.76 2.90 -6.55
C VAL A 51 6.95 2.19 -7.63
N ASP A 52 6.20 1.18 -7.20
CA ASP A 52 5.47 0.29 -8.08
C ASP A 52 4.35 -0.39 -7.28
N ILE A 53 3.46 -1.09 -7.97
CA ILE A 53 2.42 -1.90 -7.34
C ILE A 53 2.45 -3.30 -7.94
N LYS A 54 2.76 -4.27 -7.09
CA LYS A 54 2.89 -5.67 -7.46
C LYS A 54 1.78 -6.49 -6.82
N ARG A 55 1.47 -7.63 -7.41
CA ARG A 55 0.51 -8.59 -6.87
C ARG A 55 1.21 -9.92 -6.59
N ARG A 56 0.98 -10.48 -5.40
CA ARG A 56 1.40 -11.84 -5.05
C ARG A 56 0.20 -12.64 -4.57
N GLY A 57 -0.35 -13.47 -5.47
CA GLY A 57 -1.59 -14.18 -5.21
C GLY A 57 -2.73 -13.19 -4.96
N LYS A 58 -3.28 -13.20 -3.74
CA LYS A 58 -4.36 -12.30 -3.34
C LYS A 58 -3.89 -11.08 -2.53
N HIS A 59 -2.57 -10.85 -2.46
CA HIS A 59 -1.99 -9.70 -1.76
C HIS A 59 -1.46 -8.67 -2.76
N LEU A 60 -1.68 -7.38 -2.47
CA LEU A 60 -1.00 -6.28 -3.14
C LEU A 60 0.25 -5.91 -2.34
N LEU A 61 1.33 -5.67 -3.06
CA LEU A 61 2.62 -5.26 -2.53
C LEU A 61 2.92 -3.87 -3.07
N LEU A 62 3.16 -2.94 -2.15
CA LEU A 62 3.54 -1.56 -2.46
C LEU A 62 4.98 -1.38 -1.99
N PRO A 63 5.99 -1.71 -2.82
CA PRO A 63 7.35 -1.31 -2.56
C PRO A 63 7.43 0.21 -2.43
N ALA A 64 8.05 0.65 -1.34
CA ALA A 64 8.26 2.04 -1.03
C ALA A 64 9.75 2.30 -0.83
N GLU A 65 10.23 3.43 -1.35
CA GLU A 65 11.60 3.90 -1.19
C GLU A 65 11.60 5.29 -0.54
N LYS A 66 12.75 5.67 0.03
CA LYS A 66 12.90 6.89 0.82
C LYS A 66 13.58 7.98 0.01
#